data_AF-A0A0P4W3Y0-F1
#
_entry.id   AF-A0A0P4W3Y0-F1
#
_cell.length_a   1.000
_cell.length_b   1.000
_cell.length_c   1.000
_cell.angle_alpha   90.00
_cell.angle_beta   90.00
_cell.angle_gamma   90.00
#
_symmetry.space_group_name_H-M   'P 1'
#
loop_
_entity.id
_entity.type
_entity.pdbx_description
1 polymer ?
#
loop_
_entity_poly.entity_id
_entity_poly.type
_entity_poly.pdbx_seq_one_letter_code
_entity_poly.pdbx_strand_id
1 'polypeptide(L)'
;MTRVSSVHNLRLVMAVHSFGQKLYHPWGFTKKEAPNTPEMKKAGLAFAEAAAKGSRGRKGAQYEVTSSSELYIASGATDDWAKATLDVPYVFTLELPDKGLHGFLLPTKCIRSAAQDVWKGMNKMIPTVLNK
;
A
#
# COMPACT_ATOMS: atom_id res chain seq x y z
N MET A 1 -26.29 0.98 -2.90
CA MET A 1 -24.85 1.26 -3.06
C MET A 1 -24.52 2.45 -2.17
N THR A 2 -23.66 2.29 -1.16
CA THR A 2 -23.27 3.41 -0.25
C THR A 2 -22.17 4.23 -0.91
N ARG A 3 -22.31 5.56 -0.95
CA ARG A 3 -21.25 6.43 -1.49
C ARG A 3 -20.08 6.44 -0.51
N VAL A 4 -18.84 6.37 -1.00
CA VAL A 4 -17.66 6.45 -0.11
C VAL A 4 -17.65 7.77 0.66
N SER A 5 -18.16 8.84 0.06
CA SER A 5 -18.33 10.15 0.71
C SER A 5 -19.27 10.15 1.92
N SER A 6 -20.10 9.13 2.12
CA SER A 6 -20.95 8.99 3.32
C SER A 6 -20.31 8.14 4.43
N VAL A 7 -19.09 7.62 4.22
CA VAL A 7 -18.34 6.90 5.25
C VAL A 7 -17.68 7.92 6.16
N HIS A 8 -18.14 7.97 7.41
CA HIS A 8 -17.56 8.83 8.43
C HIS A 8 -16.32 8.14 9.03
N ASN A 9 -15.29 8.93 9.35
CA ASN A 9 -14.04 8.44 9.95
C ASN A 9 -13.27 7.41 9.09
N LEU A 10 -13.28 7.57 7.77
CA LEU A 10 -12.45 6.79 6.86
C LEU A 10 -10.97 7.16 7.06
N ARG A 11 -10.21 6.31 7.74
CA ARG A 11 -8.81 6.59 8.13
C ARG A 11 -7.77 6.02 7.18
N LEU A 12 -8.09 4.92 6.50
CA LEU A 12 -7.17 4.22 5.59
C LEU A 12 -7.90 3.83 4.30
N VAL A 13 -7.29 4.16 3.17
CA VAL A 13 -7.66 3.63 1.85
C VAL A 13 -6.44 2.91 1.28
N MET A 14 -6.65 1.70 0.75
CA MET A 14 -5.61 0.93 0.09
C MET A 14 -6.13 0.38 -1.23
N ALA A 15 -5.53 0.80 -2.35
CA ALA A 15 -5.73 0.18 -3.65
C ALA A 15 -4.76 -1.01 -3.77
N VAL A 16 -5.25 -2.19 -4.12
CA VAL A 16 -4.43 -3.41 -4.24
C VAL A 16 -4.26 -3.79 -5.70
N HIS A 17 -3.01 -3.87 -6.14
CA HIS A 17 -2.56 -4.12 -7.50
C HIS A 17 -1.49 -5.23 -7.52
N SER A 18 -1.06 -5.61 -8.71
CA SER A 18 0.19 -6.34 -8.93
C SER A 18 0.85 -5.78 -10.21
N PHE A 19 2.16 -5.84 -10.38
CA PHE A 19 3.19 -6.43 -9.53
C PHE A 19 4.32 -5.42 -9.26
N GLY A 20 5.20 -5.75 -8.31
CA GLY A 20 6.42 -4.96 -8.10
C GLY A 20 6.96 -4.99 -6.67
N GLN A 21 6.18 -5.51 -5.71
CA GLN A 21 6.47 -5.39 -4.27
C GLN A 21 6.75 -3.93 -3.88
N LYS A 22 5.78 -3.06 -4.15
CA LYS A 22 5.82 -1.64 -3.82
C LYS A 22 4.64 -1.30 -2.92
N LEU A 23 4.84 -0.32 -2.06
CA LEU A 23 3.78 0.29 -1.27
C LEU A 23 3.87 1.80 -1.50
N TYR A 24 3.14 2.27 -2.48
CA TYR A 24 3.15 3.66 -2.86
C TYR A 24 2.27 4.51 -1.95
N HIS A 25 2.68 5.75 -1.72
CA HIS A 25 1.85 6.79 -1.13
C HIS A 25 1.70 7.97 -2.12
N PRO A 26 0.64 8.80 -2.00
CA PRO A 26 0.48 9.99 -2.81
C PRO A 26 1.69 10.96 -2.73
N TRP A 27 1.93 11.79 -3.74
CA TRP A 27 1.14 11.94 -4.96
C TRP A 27 1.67 11.08 -6.13
N GLY A 28 0.77 10.69 -7.03
CA GLY A 28 1.09 10.12 -8.35
C GLY A 28 1.20 11.17 -9.44
N PHE A 29 0.33 12.20 -9.40
CA PHE A 29 0.23 13.21 -10.47
C PHE A 29 1.35 14.27 -10.45
N THR A 30 2.17 14.31 -9.40
CA THR A 30 3.25 15.30 -9.24
C THR A 30 4.39 14.76 -8.38
N LYS A 31 5.60 15.32 -8.53
CA LYS A 31 6.77 15.02 -7.67
C LYS A 31 6.73 15.72 -6.31
N LYS A 32 5.74 16.57 -6.05
CA LYS A 32 5.58 17.21 -4.74
C LYS A 32 5.18 16.15 -3.71
N GLU A 33 5.60 16.32 -2.46
CA GLU A 33 5.14 15.46 -1.37
C GLU A 33 3.69 15.80 -0.98
N ALA A 34 2.92 14.78 -0.59
CA ALA A 34 1.60 14.96 -0.02
C ALA A 34 1.67 15.43 1.44
N PRO A 35 0.65 16.17 1.93
CA PRO A 35 0.50 16.43 3.35
C PRO A 35 0.51 15.09 4.12
N ASN A 36 1.13 15.06 5.31
CA ASN A 36 1.30 13.90 6.19
C ASN A 36 2.09 12.69 5.63
N THR A 37 2.90 12.92 4.58
CA THR A 37 3.83 11.91 4.05
C THR A 37 4.71 11.25 5.13
N PRO A 38 5.26 11.95 6.14
CA PRO A 38 6.04 11.30 7.21
C PRO A 38 5.27 10.23 7.99
N GLU A 39 3.99 10.48 8.32
CA GLU A 39 3.11 9.51 8.97
C GLU A 39 2.80 8.31 8.09
N MET A 40 2.52 8.55 6.80
CA MET A 40 2.28 7.47 5.84
C MET A 40 3.53 6.61 5.65
N LYS A 41 4.72 7.22 5.51
CA LYS A 41 6.00 6.50 5.44
C LYS A 41 6.21 5.63 6.69
N LYS A 42 5.96 6.15 7.89
CA LYS A 42 6.05 5.37 9.14
C LYS A 42 5.11 4.16 9.14
N ALA A 43 3.84 4.34 8.77
CA ALA A 43 2.87 3.26 8.70
C ALA A 43 3.23 2.22 7.62
N GLY A 44 3.69 2.69 6.45
CA GLY A 44 4.15 1.85 5.35
C GLY A 44 5.40 1.04 5.69
N LEU A 45 6.36 1.61 6.41
CA LEU A 45 7.55 0.89 6.87
C LEU A 45 7.17 -0.21 7.87
N ALA A 46 6.24 0.07 8.77
CA ALA A 46 5.72 -0.94 9.70
C ALA A 46 5.04 -2.12 8.97
N PHE A 47 4.34 -1.85 7.87
CA PHE A 47 3.82 -2.87 6.97
C PHE A 47 4.95 -3.69 6.31
N ALA A 48 5.90 -2.99 5.67
CA ALA A 48 6.97 -3.62 4.91
C ALA A 48 7.85 -4.52 5.78
N GLU A 49 8.23 -4.05 6.97
CA GLU A 49 9.01 -4.83 7.95
C GLU A 49 8.28 -6.10 8.40
N ALA A 50 6.97 -6.01 8.65
CA ALA A 50 6.19 -7.15 9.09
C ALA A 50 5.95 -8.17 7.97
N ALA A 51 5.70 -7.70 6.74
CA ALA A 51 5.57 -8.54 5.56
C ALA A 51 6.90 -9.28 5.25
N ALA A 52 8.04 -8.60 5.36
CA ALA A 52 9.37 -9.15 5.10
C ALA A 52 9.74 -10.37 5.97
N LYS A 53 9.16 -10.48 7.17
CA LYS A 53 9.38 -11.63 8.07
C LYS A 53 8.89 -12.96 7.47
N GLY A 54 7.94 -12.91 6.53
CA GLY A 54 7.39 -14.09 5.87
C GLY A 54 6.75 -15.07 6.85
N SER A 55 6.54 -16.31 6.40
CA SER A 55 5.87 -17.36 7.17
C SER A 55 6.58 -18.71 7.04
N ARG A 56 6.57 -19.52 8.12
CA ARG A 56 7.00 -20.93 8.10
C ARG A 56 8.39 -21.13 7.48
N GLY A 57 9.37 -20.35 7.93
CA GLY A 57 10.77 -20.47 7.49
C GLY A 57 11.09 -19.89 6.11
N ARG A 58 10.14 -19.22 5.44
CA ARG A 58 10.38 -18.50 4.18
C ARG A 58 10.52 -17.00 4.43
N LYS A 59 11.46 -16.37 3.73
CA LYS A 59 11.53 -14.90 3.64
C LYS A 59 10.26 -14.37 2.98
N GLY A 60 9.69 -13.31 3.53
CA GLY A 60 8.50 -12.68 2.98
C GLY A 60 8.83 -11.64 1.90
N ALA A 61 7.78 -11.15 1.25
CA ALA A 61 7.88 -10.08 0.26
C ALA A 61 8.54 -8.82 0.85
N GLN A 62 9.52 -8.29 0.12
CA GLN A 62 10.25 -7.07 0.46
C GLN A 62 9.59 -5.92 -0.27
N TYR A 63 8.67 -5.23 0.42
CA TYR A 63 7.97 -4.07 -0.11
C TYR A 63 8.81 -2.80 0.07
N GLU A 64 8.94 -2.02 -1.00
CA GLU A 64 9.56 -0.69 -0.93
C GLU A 64 8.47 0.38 -0.76
N VAL A 65 8.66 1.27 0.22
CA VAL A 65 7.74 2.38 0.49
C VAL A 65 8.24 3.63 -0.22
N THR A 66 7.46 4.17 -1.16
CA THR A 66 7.90 5.31 -1.98
C THR A 66 6.70 6.12 -2.52
N SER A 67 6.95 7.26 -3.15
CA SER A 67 5.88 8.06 -3.77
C SER A 67 5.36 7.38 -5.05
N SER A 68 4.06 7.41 -5.32
CA SER A 68 3.46 6.88 -6.56
C SER A 68 4.13 7.47 -7.80
N SER A 69 4.51 8.76 -7.75
CA SER A 69 5.22 9.46 -8.80
C SER A 69 6.60 8.89 -9.14
N GLU A 70 7.21 8.08 -8.27
CA GLU A 70 8.52 7.43 -8.53
C GLU A 70 8.43 6.30 -9.54
N LEU A 71 7.25 5.74 -9.78
CA LEU A 71 7.05 4.82 -10.89
C LEU A 71 7.02 5.57 -12.22
N TYR A 72 6.05 6.48 -12.35
CA TYR A 72 5.93 7.52 -13.37
C TYR A 72 4.83 8.50 -12.92
N ILE A 73 4.74 9.67 -13.57
CA ILE A 73 3.66 10.61 -13.29
C ILE A 73 2.34 10.09 -13.86
N ALA A 74 1.36 9.83 -13.00
CA ALA A 74 0.04 9.34 -13.36
C ALA A 74 -1.04 10.17 -12.65
N SER A 75 -2.10 10.55 -13.36
CA SER A 75 -3.20 11.33 -12.79
C SER A 75 -4.50 10.51 -12.72
N GLY A 76 -5.39 10.88 -11.79
CA GLY A 76 -6.71 10.25 -11.64
C GLY A 76 -6.71 8.90 -10.93
N ALA A 77 -5.59 8.49 -10.33
CA ALA A 77 -5.48 7.26 -9.55
C ALA A 77 -6.25 7.36 -8.23
N THR A 78 -6.67 6.19 -7.72
CA THR A 78 -7.46 6.07 -6.48
C THR A 78 -6.79 6.69 -5.27
N ASP A 79 -5.47 6.57 -5.19
CA ASP A 79 -4.66 7.11 -4.09
C ASP A 79 -4.72 8.65 -4.05
N ASP A 80 -4.44 9.29 -5.18
CA ASP A 80 -4.52 10.74 -5.32
C ASP A 80 -5.95 11.26 -5.09
N TRP A 81 -6.96 10.59 -5.68
CA TRP A 81 -8.35 11.01 -5.50
C TRP A 81 -8.82 10.89 -4.04
N ALA A 82 -8.51 9.78 -3.37
CA ALA A 82 -8.89 9.56 -1.97
C ALA A 82 -8.19 10.58 -1.05
N LYS A 83 -6.93 10.90 -1.34
CA LYS A 83 -6.19 11.91 -0.57
C LYS A 83 -6.72 13.32 -0.79
N ALA A 84 -6.96 13.72 -2.04
CA ALA A 84 -7.36 15.08 -2.37
C ALA A 84 -8.85 15.39 -2.10
N THR A 85 -9.74 14.43 -2.34
CA THR A 85 -11.20 14.66 -2.32
C THR A 85 -11.83 14.27 -0.99
N LEU A 86 -11.32 13.22 -0.36
CA LEU A 86 -11.87 12.69 0.88
C LEU A 86 -11.02 13.03 2.11
N ASP A 87 -9.87 13.68 1.91
CA ASP A 87 -8.89 14.00 2.96
C ASP A 87 -8.52 12.78 3.84
N VAL A 88 -8.44 11.59 3.21
CA VAL A 88 -8.09 10.37 3.94
C VAL A 88 -6.64 10.49 4.41
N PRO A 89 -6.37 10.28 5.72
CA PRO A 89 -5.07 10.54 6.29
C PRO A 89 -4.03 9.51 5.81
N TYR A 90 -4.39 8.24 5.67
CA TYR A 90 -3.50 7.20 5.20
C TYR A 90 -4.02 6.63 3.89
N VAL A 91 -3.24 6.78 2.82
CA VAL A 91 -3.62 6.27 1.50
C VAL A 91 -2.44 5.55 0.88
N PHE A 92 -2.67 4.35 0.36
CA PHE A 92 -1.62 3.57 -0.27
C PHE A 92 -2.09 2.86 -1.54
N THR A 93 -1.16 2.66 -2.47
CA THR A 93 -1.28 1.69 -3.56
C THR A 93 -0.29 0.55 -3.32
N LEU A 94 -0.80 -0.65 -3.10
CA LEU A 94 -0.01 -1.86 -2.84
C LEU A 94 0.19 -2.63 -4.15
N GLU A 95 1.43 -2.79 -4.59
CA GLU A 95 1.81 -3.68 -5.68
C GLU A 95 2.32 -5.00 -5.13
N LEU A 96 1.56 -6.07 -5.32
CA LEU A 96 1.86 -7.42 -4.84
C LEU A 96 3.08 -8.06 -5.55
N PRO A 97 3.52 -9.25 -5.11
CA PRO A 97 4.58 -9.99 -5.79
C PRO A 97 4.24 -10.37 -7.25
N ASP A 98 5.23 -10.68 -8.07
CA ASP A 98 6.67 -10.62 -7.77
C ASP A 98 7.31 -9.31 -8.26
N LYS A 99 8.61 -9.31 -8.59
CA LYS A 99 9.34 -8.15 -9.12
C LYS A 99 9.54 -8.21 -10.64
N GLY A 100 8.78 -9.05 -11.33
CA GLY A 100 8.82 -9.20 -12.79
C GLY A 100 9.32 -10.55 -13.31
N LEU A 101 9.56 -11.53 -12.43
CA LEU A 101 9.92 -12.89 -12.88
C LEU A 101 8.71 -13.59 -13.52
N HIS A 102 7.56 -13.50 -12.87
CA HIS A 102 6.27 -13.96 -13.41
C HIS A 102 5.33 -12.79 -13.68
N GLY A 103 5.52 -11.65 -13.01
CA GLY A 103 4.67 -10.48 -13.14
C GLY A 103 3.21 -10.81 -12.84
N PHE A 104 2.31 -10.53 -13.79
CA PHE A 104 0.89 -10.84 -13.68
C PHE A 104 0.58 -12.35 -13.68
N LEU A 105 1.48 -13.19 -14.18
CA LEU A 105 1.30 -14.65 -14.25
C LEU A 105 1.90 -15.37 -13.04
N LEU A 106 1.80 -14.75 -11.85
CA LEU A 106 2.32 -15.30 -10.62
C LEU A 106 1.75 -16.72 -10.35
N PRO A 107 2.59 -17.74 -10.09
CA PRO A 107 2.12 -19.11 -9.90
C PRO A 107 1.10 -19.22 -8.77
N THR A 108 0.05 -20.02 -8.96
CA THR A 108 -1.04 -20.20 -7.99
C THR A 108 -0.56 -20.64 -6.60
N LYS A 109 0.55 -21.41 -6.53
CA LYS A 109 1.20 -21.80 -5.27
C LYS A 109 1.65 -20.61 -4.41
N CYS A 110 1.84 -19.43 -5.00
CA CYS A 110 2.29 -18.20 -4.33
C CYS A 110 1.13 -17.38 -3.73
N ILE A 111 -0.13 -17.65 -4.08
CA ILE A 111 -1.30 -16.89 -3.62
C ILE A 111 -1.35 -16.84 -2.10
N ARG A 112 -1.22 -18.01 -1.44
CA ARG A 112 -1.30 -18.10 0.02
C ARG A 112 -0.17 -17.34 0.71
N SER A 113 1.06 -17.42 0.21
CA SER A 113 2.20 -16.68 0.78
C SER A 113 2.03 -15.18 0.61
N ALA A 114 1.61 -14.72 -0.58
CA ALA A 114 1.36 -13.29 -0.82
C ALA A 114 0.30 -12.74 0.13
N ALA A 115 -0.83 -13.45 0.29
CA ALA A 115 -1.88 -13.05 1.22
C ALA A 115 -1.41 -13.02 2.69
N GLN A 116 -0.59 -14.00 3.10
CA GLN A 116 -0.05 -14.06 4.46
C GLN A 116 0.92 -12.90 4.76
N ASP A 117 1.76 -12.53 3.81
CA ASP A 117 2.70 -11.43 3.96
C ASP A 117 1.95 -10.09 4.08
N VAL A 118 0.94 -9.88 3.23
CA VAL A 118 0.05 -8.70 3.30
C VAL A 118 -0.71 -8.66 4.62
N TRP A 119 -1.29 -9.78 5.05
CA TRP A 119 -2.01 -9.87 6.33
C TRP A 119 -1.14 -9.46 7.52
N LYS A 120 0.12 -9.91 7.54
CA LYS A 120 1.10 -9.51 8.56
C LYS A 120 1.43 -8.03 8.51
N GLY A 121 1.64 -7.51 7.30
CA GLY A 121 1.84 -6.08 7.07
C GLY A 121 0.68 -5.25 7.62
N MET A 122 -0.56 -5.60 7.26
CA MET A 122 -1.77 -4.89 7.70
C MET A 122 -1.95 -4.92 9.22
N ASN A 123 -1.75 -6.08 9.86
CA ASN A 123 -1.83 -6.19 11.32
C ASN A 123 -0.82 -5.30 12.05
N LYS A 124 0.32 -4.97 11.42
CA LYS A 124 1.29 -4.06 11.99
C LYS A 124 1.02 -2.59 11.64
N MET A 125 0.47 -2.33 10.45
CA MET A 125 0.11 -0.99 9.99
C MET A 125 -1.12 -0.42 10.71
N ILE A 126 -2.21 -1.19 10.82
CA ILE A 126 -3.50 -0.69 11.32
C ILE A 126 -3.40 -0.02 12.70
N PRO A 127 -2.69 -0.57 13.71
CA PRO A 127 -2.51 0.11 14.99
C PRO A 127 -1.82 1.48 14.87
N THR A 128 -0.96 1.68 13.87
CA THR A 128 -0.31 2.99 13.63
C THR A 128 -1.26 4.02 13.02
N VAL A 129 -2.32 3.55 12.36
CA VAL A 129 -3.38 4.37 11.76
C VAL A 129 -4.44 4.75 12.79
N LEU A 130 -4.78 3.83 13.70
CA LEU A 130 -5.89 4.01 14.66
C LEU A 130 -5.51 4.79 15.93
N ASN A 131 -4.23 4.86 16.30
CA ASN A 131 -3.75 5.50 17.53
C ASN A 131 -3.41 7.01 17.35
N LYS A 132 -3.93 7.62 16.28
CA LYS A 132 -3.87 9.05 15.96
C LYS A 132 -5.24 9.47 15.45
#